data_AF-A0A964XW60-F1
#
_entry.id   AF-A0A964XW60-F1
#
_cell.length_a   1.000
_cell.length_b   1.000
_cell.length_c   1.000
_cell.angle_alpha   90.00
_cell.angle_beta   90.00
_cell.angle_gamma   90.00
#
_symmetry.space_group_name_H-M   'P 1'
#
loop_
_entity.id
_entity.type
_entity.pdbx_description
1 polymer ?
#
loop_
_entity_poly.entity_id
_entity_poly.type
_entity_poly.pdbx_seq_one_letter_code
_entity_poly.pdbx_strand_id
1 'polypeptide(L)'
;MAALAALLVVIGVKMIDWHSFELIKSRDTMMDFAVIAVVVLVANTMSLIAASALGVSLAILMFITEQIHTSTVRRKSYGNKMFSKRIRTQAERDLLAAEGGKTIVFELQGSLFFGTTDQLYTSIEADIQLAQYVVLDFHRVQSLDVTAGHMIERIQKMMDERRAILILSRLPERLPSGRDLKTYVDHIGLLKESNTRVFAEMTDALEWVEDDTIRRHKLEVDSTDALALTDFDLFKDLSSEEARQLSVNTQILTFKRGEMIYQQGTPGNSLLLIAHGQVKLTLPVKDGQPLHLLTLGK
;
A
#
# COMPACT_ATOMS: atom_id res chain seq x y z
N MET A 1 58.63 -47.49 6.93
CA MET A 1 57.18 -47.47 7.29
C MET A 1 56.85 -46.38 8.31
N ALA A 2 57.56 -46.26 9.45
CA ALA A 2 57.26 -45.25 10.47
C ALA A 2 57.29 -43.79 9.97
N ALA A 3 58.26 -43.43 9.12
CA ALA A 3 58.34 -42.08 8.53
C ALA A 3 57.14 -41.74 7.62
N LEU A 4 56.61 -42.71 6.88
CA LEU A 4 55.43 -42.54 6.02
C LEU A 4 54.14 -42.43 6.87
N ALA A 5 54.02 -43.22 7.94
CA ALA A 5 52.90 -43.11 8.88
C ALA A 5 52.89 -41.74 9.58
N ALA A 6 54.06 -41.25 10.04
CA ALA A 6 54.19 -39.92 10.61
C ALA A 6 53.80 -38.81 9.62
N LEU A 7 54.20 -38.95 8.35
CA LEU A 7 53.82 -38.03 7.30
C LEU A 7 52.29 -38.01 7.06
N LEU A 8 51.64 -39.17 7.02
CA LEU A 8 50.18 -39.28 6.87
C LEU A 8 49.42 -38.64 8.03
N VAL A 9 49.88 -38.83 9.27
CA VAL A 9 49.27 -38.20 10.45
C VAL A 9 49.39 -36.68 10.36
N VAL A 10 50.56 -36.14 9.97
CA VAL A 10 50.75 -34.68 9.82
C VAL A 10 49.85 -34.12 8.71
N ILE A 11 49.70 -34.83 7.59
CA ILE A 11 48.81 -34.40 6.50
C ILE A 11 47.35 -34.40 6.97
N GLY A 12 46.92 -35.46 7.68
CA GLY A 12 45.55 -35.55 8.21
C GLY A 12 45.23 -34.42 9.19
N VAL A 13 46.15 -34.13 10.13
CA VAL A 13 45.97 -33.02 11.09
C VAL A 13 45.94 -31.66 10.40
N LYS A 14 46.74 -31.47 9.34
CA LYS A 14 46.73 -30.22 8.54
C LYS A 14 45.50 -30.06 7.65
N MET A 15 44.82 -31.14 7.27
CA MET A 15 43.58 -31.07 6.48
C MET A 15 42.37 -30.63 7.30
N ILE A 16 42.41 -30.76 8.63
CA ILE A 16 41.34 -30.28 9.51
C ILE A 16 41.45 -28.76 9.62
N ASP A 17 40.41 -28.05 9.20
CA ASP A 17 40.33 -26.61 9.38
C ASP A 17 39.87 -26.27 10.80
N TRP A 18 40.85 -26.09 11.69
CA TRP A 18 40.62 -25.78 13.10
C TRP A 18 40.00 -24.40 13.33
N HIS A 19 40.15 -23.45 12.40
CA HIS A 19 39.60 -22.09 12.55
C HIS A 19 38.09 -22.06 12.30
N SER A 20 37.58 -22.96 11.45
CA SER A 20 36.14 -23.08 11.19
C SER A 20 35.34 -23.40 12.47
N PHE A 21 35.95 -24.08 13.46
CA PHE A 21 35.28 -24.41 14.73
C PHE A 21 34.94 -23.18 15.60
N GLU A 22 35.62 -22.04 15.41
CA GLU A 22 35.31 -20.81 16.16
C GLU A 22 33.98 -20.15 15.72
N LEU A 23 33.45 -20.53 14.55
CA LEU A 23 32.19 -20.02 14.00
C LEU A 23 30.94 -20.83 14.41
N ILE A 24 31.09 -21.89 15.22
CA ILE A 24 29.99 -22.77 15.67
C ILE A 24 28.93 -22.04 16.54
N LYS A 25 29.20 -20.80 16.96
CA LYS A 25 28.37 -20.08 17.93
C LYS A 25 27.11 -19.43 17.32
N SER A 26 27.00 -19.29 15.99
CA SER A 26 25.80 -18.77 15.30
C SER A 26 24.80 -19.87 14.95
N ARG A 27 23.50 -19.60 15.13
CA ARG A 27 22.41 -20.55 14.82
C ARG A 27 22.36 -20.98 13.36
N ASP A 28 22.67 -20.06 12.44
CA ASP A 28 22.69 -20.36 11.00
C ASP A 28 23.83 -21.34 10.65
N THR A 29 25.02 -21.13 11.22
CA THR A 29 26.20 -21.98 10.98
C THR A 29 26.10 -23.37 11.64
N MET A 30 25.25 -23.53 12.66
CA MET A 30 25.05 -24.81 13.34
C MET A 30 24.45 -25.87 12.40
N MET A 31 23.60 -25.49 11.44
CA MET A 31 23.06 -26.43 10.45
C MET A 31 24.14 -26.93 9.49
N ASP A 32 25.04 -26.05 9.04
CA ASP A 32 26.17 -26.44 8.17
C ASP A 32 27.07 -27.49 8.85
N PHE A 33 27.38 -27.27 10.14
CA PHE A 33 28.15 -28.22 10.93
C PHE A 33 27.45 -29.56 11.15
N ALA A 34 26.12 -29.55 11.33
CA ALA A 34 25.33 -30.78 11.44
C ALA A 34 25.40 -31.59 10.14
N VAL A 35 25.31 -30.94 8.98
CA VAL A 35 25.47 -31.61 7.67
C VAL A 35 26.87 -32.20 7.53
N ILE A 36 27.92 -31.45 7.87
CA ILE A 36 29.30 -31.96 7.84
C ILE A 36 29.45 -33.19 8.73
N ALA A 37 28.93 -33.15 9.96
CA ALA A 37 28.99 -34.28 10.90
C ALA A 37 28.28 -35.53 10.36
N VAL A 38 27.10 -35.37 9.76
CA VAL A 38 26.35 -36.46 9.13
C VAL A 38 27.14 -37.04 7.95
N VAL A 39 27.72 -36.21 7.08
CA VAL A 39 28.53 -36.65 5.94
C VAL A 39 29.77 -37.41 6.40
N VAL A 40 30.48 -36.92 7.42
CA VAL A 40 31.65 -37.59 8.01
C VAL A 40 31.27 -38.93 8.62
N LEU A 41 30.13 -39.01 9.32
CA LEU A 41 29.64 -40.25 9.90
C LEU A 41 29.36 -41.29 8.81
N VAL A 42 28.66 -40.91 7.74
CA VAL A 42 28.35 -41.80 6.60
C VAL A 42 29.62 -42.22 5.87
N ALA A 43 30.62 -41.33 5.74
CA ALA A 43 31.90 -41.65 5.13
C ALA A 43 32.65 -42.74 5.93
N ASN A 44 32.55 -42.71 7.26
CA ASN A 44 33.19 -43.67 8.15
C ASN A 44 32.44 -45.00 8.25
N THR A 45 31.10 -45.00 8.18
CA THR A 45 30.29 -46.22 8.37
C THR A 45 29.94 -46.96 7.08
N MET A 46 29.88 -46.28 5.92
CA MET A 46 29.41 -46.87 4.66
C MET A 46 30.45 -46.79 3.54
N SER A 47 30.57 -45.62 2.89
CA SER A 47 31.54 -45.39 1.83
C SER A 47 31.67 -43.89 1.55
N LEU A 48 32.82 -43.50 1.00
CA LEU A 48 33.07 -42.12 0.59
C LEU A 48 32.12 -41.67 -0.55
N ILE A 49 31.75 -42.58 -1.45
CA ILE A 49 30.82 -42.30 -2.56
C ILE A 49 29.42 -41.97 -2.02
N ALA A 50 28.91 -42.79 -1.09
CA ALA A 50 27.61 -42.53 -0.46
C ALA A 50 27.60 -41.22 0.34
N ALA A 51 28.69 -40.94 1.06
CA ALA A 51 28.83 -39.70 1.81
C ALA A 51 28.85 -38.45 0.91
N SER A 52 29.56 -38.52 -0.22
CA SER A 52 29.60 -37.42 -1.19
C SER A 52 28.22 -37.15 -1.80
N ALA A 53 27.48 -38.20 -2.19
CA ALA A 53 26.13 -38.04 -2.74
C ALA A 53 25.15 -37.42 -1.73
N LEU A 54 25.22 -37.84 -0.47
CA LEU A 54 24.41 -37.28 0.61
C LEU A 54 24.76 -35.80 0.86
N GLY A 55 26.05 -35.47 0.93
CA GLY A 55 26.52 -34.11 1.17
C GLY A 55 26.04 -33.13 0.08
N VAL A 56 26.13 -33.53 -1.18
CA VAL A 56 25.61 -32.71 -2.31
C VAL A 56 24.10 -32.54 -2.21
N SER A 57 23.37 -33.61 -1.89
CA SER A 57 21.91 -33.56 -1.76
C SER A 57 21.46 -32.62 -0.64
N LEU A 58 22.12 -32.69 0.52
CA LEU A 58 21.85 -31.81 1.66
C LEU A 58 22.24 -30.36 1.36
N ALA A 59 23.37 -30.12 0.68
CA ALA A 59 23.77 -28.78 0.27
C ALA A 59 22.75 -28.13 -0.69
N ILE A 60 22.22 -28.90 -1.65
CA ILE A 60 21.16 -28.43 -2.55
C ILE A 60 19.89 -28.10 -1.75
N LEU A 61 19.49 -28.97 -0.82
CA LEU A 61 18.31 -28.75 0.00
C LEU A 61 18.45 -27.50 0.89
N MET A 62 19.60 -27.34 1.55
CA MET A 62 19.90 -26.16 2.38
C MET A 62 19.85 -24.88 1.55
N PHE A 63 20.48 -24.87 0.38
CA PHE A 63 20.45 -23.73 -0.53
C PHE A 63 19.02 -23.34 -0.93
N ILE A 64 18.17 -24.33 -1.25
CA ILE A 64 16.75 -24.08 -1.56
C ILE A 64 16.04 -23.47 -0.34
N THR A 65 16.24 -24.02 0.86
CA THR A 65 15.58 -23.50 2.07
C THR A 65 16.04 -22.08 2.43
N GLU A 66 17.32 -21.78 2.28
CA GLU A 66 17.88 -20.45 2.54
C GLU A 66 17.32 -19.40 1.57
N GLN A 67 17.19 -19.78 0.29
CA GLN A 67 16.59 -18.92 -0.74
C GLN A 67 15.10 -18.59 -0.42
N ILE A 68 14.35 -19.55 0.15
CA ILE A 68 12.94 -19.38 0.51
C ILE A 68 12.76 -18.50 1.76
N HIS A 69 13.73 -18.47 2.68
CA HIS A 69 13.62 -17.70 3.92
C HIS A 69 13.98 -16.21 3.81
N THR A 70 14.43 -15.75 2.64
CA THR A 70 14.75 -14.34 2.43
C THR A 70 13.46 -13.52 2.28
N SER A 71 12.94 -12.98 3.39
CA SER A 71 11.74 -12.14 3.38
C SER A 71 11.93 -10.91 2.47
N THR A 72 11.06 -10.80 1.48
CA THR A 72 10.94 -9.63 0.59
C THR A 72 10.36 -8.41 1.29
N VAL A 73 9.61 -8.61 2.38
CA VAL A 73 9.09 -7.54 3.24
C VAL A 73 10.05 -7.33 4.40
N ARG A 74 10.76 -6.21 4.37
CA ARG A 74 11.65 -5.80 5.47
C ARG A 74 10.85 -5.36 6.68
N ARG A 75 9.85 -4.51 6.43
CA ARG A 75 9.07 -3.86 7.47
C ARG A 75 7.66 -3.57 6.98
N LYS A 76 6.70 -3.89 7.83
CA LYS A 76 5.30 -3.47 7.72
C LYS A 76 5.04 -2.38 8.75
N SER A 77 4.50 -1.26 8.30
CA SER A 77 4.13 -0.12 9.14
C SER A 77 2.70 0.31 8.82
N TYR A 78 2.04 0.95 9.78
CA TYR A 78 0.71 1.53 9.60
C TYR A 78 0.82 3.06 9.55
N GLY A 79 -0.11 3.72 8.86
CA GLY A 79 -0.13 5.18 8.72
C GLY A 79 -0.27 5.95 10.04
N ASN A 80 -0.70 5.29 11.11
CA ASN A 80 -0.75 5.88 12.46
C ASN A 80 0.61 5.92 13.18
N LYS A 81 1.63 5.23 12.66
CA LYS A 81 2.99 5.18 13.22
C LYS A 81 4.02 5.88 12.35
N MET A 82 3.67 6.22 11.11
CA MET A 82 4.56 6.83 10.14
C MET A 82 3.85 8.01 9.49
N PHE A 83 4.33 9.21 9.79
CA PHE A 83 3.81 10.46 9.27
C PHE A 83 4.81 11.10 8.30
N SER A 84 4.31 11.91 7.38
CA SER A 84 5.19 12.77 6.57
C SER A 84 5.84 13.86 7.42
N LYS A 85 6.78 14.59 6.82
CA LYS A 85 7.46 15.72 7.46
C LYS A 85 6.61 17.00 7.49
N ARG A 86 5.38 16.96 7.00
CA ARG A 86 4.51 18.13 6.91
C ARG A 86 3.98 18.53 8.29
N ILE A 87 4.09 19.82 8.61
CA ILE A 87 3.52 20.38 9.85
C ILE A 87 2.01 20.47 9.68
N ARG A 88 1.26 19.77 10.54
CA ARG A 88 -0.21 19.76 10.54
C ARG A 88 -0.79 20.26 11.85
N THR A 89 -2.05 20.69 11.80
CA THR A 89 -2.78 21.10 13.01
C THR A 89 -2.98 19.91 13.96
N GLN A 90 -3.37 20.16 15.21
CA GLN A 90 -3.61 19.07 16.17
C GLN A 90 -4.80 18.21 15.74
N ALA A 91 -5.90 18.83 15.32
CA ALA A 91 -7.10 18.14 14.85
C ALA A 91 -6.82 17.21 13.65
N GLU A 92 -6.02 17.67 12.68
CA GLU A 92 -5.63 16.83 11.53
C GLU A 92 -4.73 15.66 11.97
N ARG A 93 -3.85 15.86 12.95
CA ARG A 93 -3.00 14.77 13.48
C ARG A 93 -3.81 13.72 14.21
N ASP A 94 -4.79 14.14 15.01
CA ASP A 94 -5.66 13.22 15.75
C ASP A 94 -6.52 12.40 14.78
N LEU A 95 -7.04 13.03 13.72
CA LEU A 95 -7.74 12.36 12.63
C LEU A 95 -6.84 11.32 11.94
N LEU A 96 -5.62 11.71 11.54
CA LEU A 96 -4.70 10.80 10.88
C LEU A 96 -4.26 9.64 11.80
N ALA A 97 -4.18 9.85 13.11
CA ALA A 97 -3.90 8.79 14.06
C ALA A 97 -5.07 7.80 14.18
N ALA A 98 -6.31 8.28 14.16
CA ALA A 98 -7.52 7.45 14.20
C ALA A 98 -7.71 6.66 12.89
N GLU A 99 -7.53 7.31 11.75
CA GLU A 99 -7.74 6.75 10.42
C GLU A 99 -6.51 6.00 9.88
N GLY A 100 -5.33 6.19 10.50
CA GLY A 100 -4.06 5.64 10.02
C GLY A 100 -3.97 4.11 10.03
N GLY A 101 -4.90 3.41 10.67
CA GLY A 101 -5.05 1.95 10.56
C GLY A 101 -5.49 1.48 9.17
N LYS A 102 -6.08 2.37 8.36
CA LYS A 102 -6.51 2.08 6.98
C LYS A 102 -5.38 2.20 5.96
N THR A 103 -4.21 2.67 6.39
CA THR A 103 -3.00 2.83 5.56
C THR A 103 -1.95 1.83 6.00
N ILE A 104 -1.47 1.02 5.05
CA ILE A 104 -0.38 0.06 5.29
C ILE A 104 0.79 0.39 4.38
N VAL A 105 2.00 0.42 4.95
CA VAL A 105 3.26 0.70 4.26
C VAL A 105 4.13 -0.56 4.33
N PHE A 106 4.53 -1.06 3.17
CA PHE A 106 5.44 -2.18 3.01
C PHE A 106 6.78 -1.69 2.46
N GLU A 107 7.83 -1.81 3.26
CA GLU A 107 9.21 -1.59 2.80
C GLU A 107 9.74 -2.89 2.21
N LEU A 108 9.91 -2.90 0.89
CA LEU A 108 10.39 -4.04 0.14
C LEU A 108 11.92 -4.05 0.07
N GLN A 109 12.50 -5.24 0.01
CA GLN A 109 13.95 -5.41 -0.09
C GLN A 109 14.35 -6.62 -0.93
N GLY A 110 15.61 -6.61 -1.40
CA GLY A 110 16.20 -7.72 -2.13
C GLY A 110 15.83 -7.71 -3.61
N SER A 111 15.74 -8.89 -4.21
CA SER A 111 15.38 -9.05 -5.62
C SER A 111 13.96 -9.58 -5.76
N LEU A 112 13.13 -8.85 -6.50
CA LEU A 112 11.76 -9.26 -6.83
C LEU A 112 11.77 -9.99 -8.17
N PHE A 113 11.68 -11.32 -8.09
CA PHE A 113 11.62 -12.21 -9.24
C PHE A 113 10.52 -13.26 -9.06
N PHE A 114 10.27 -14.11 -10.06
CA PHE A 114 9.18 -15.09 -10.06
C PHE A 114 8.93 -15.81 -8.71
N GLY A 115 9.97 -16.34 -8.07
CA GLY A 115 9.82 -17.05 -6.80
C GLY A 115 9.50 -16.15 -5.59
N THR A 116 10.19 -15.01 -5.48
CA THR A 116 10.02 -14.10 -4.33
C THR A 116 8.77 -13.25 -4.42
N THR A 117 8.25 -13.07 -5.64
CA THR A 117 7.06 -12.28 -5.94
C THR A 117 5.78 -12.97 -5.46
N ASP A 118 5.67 -14.28 -5.63
CA ASP A 118 4.51 -15.05 -5.16
C ASP A 118 4.48 -15.13 -3.62
N GLN A 119 5.65 -15.34 -3.01
CA GLN A 119 5.82 -15.28 -1.56
C GLN A 119 5.46 -13.89 -1.00
N LEU A 120 5.93 -12.82 -1.66
CA LEU A 120 5.58 -11.44 -1.30
C LEU A 120 4.06 -11.27 -1.33
N TYR A 121 3.42 -11.60 -2.45
CA TYR A 121 1.98 -11.45 -2.64
C TYR A 121 1.19 -12.19 -1.55
N THR A 122 1.50 -13.47 -1.33
CA THR A 122 0.84 -14.31 -0.31
C THR A 122 1.00 -13.72 1.10
N SER A 123 2.16 -13.13 1.41
CA SER A 123 2.42 -12.55 2.73
C SER A 123 1.65 -11.26 2.99
N ILE A 124 1.29 -10.50 1.95
CA ILE A 124 0.64 -9.19 2.07
C ILE A 124 -0.83 -9.21 1.68
N GLU A 125 -1.31 -10.25 1.00
CA GLU A 125 -2.67 -10.34 0.45
C GLU A 125 -3.75 -10.02 1.49
N ALA A 126 -3.72 -10.67 2.66
CA ALA A 126 -4.69 -10.46 3.73
C ALA A 126 -4.71 -9.01 4.24
N ASP A 127 -3.56 -8.34 4.26
CA ASP A 127 -3.43 -6.96 4.72
C ASP A 127 -3.93 -5.96 3.67
N ILE A 128 -3.53 -6.17 2.42
CA ILE A 128 -4.02 -5.37 1.29
C ILE A 128 -5.54 -5.50 1.19
N GLN A 129 -6.11 -6.63 1.63
CA GLN A 129 -7.55 -6.81 1.59
C GLN A 129 -8.36 -5.91 2.54
N LEU A 130 -7.73 -5.40 3.59
CA LEU A 130 -8.39 -4.58 4.61
C LEU A 130 -8.00 -3.10 4.50
N ALA A 131 -6.95 -2.78 3.76
CA ALA A 131 -6.40 -1.43 3.66
C ALA A 131 -7.10 -0.59 2.60
N GLN A 132 -7.31 0.69 2.90
CA GLN A 132 -7.76 1.71 1.94
C GLN A 132 -6.59 2.29 1.14
N TYR A 133 -5.40 2.35 1.75
CA TYR A 133 -4.17 2.80 1.13
C TYR A 133 -3.08 1.77 1.35
N VAL A 134 -2.41 1.36 0.27
CA VAL A 134 -1.24 0.47 0.34
C VAL A 134 -0.07 1.16 -0.32
N VAL A 135 0.99 1.39 0.45
CA VAL A 135 2.24 1.98 -0.02
C VAL A 135 3.28 0.88 -0.14
N LEU A 136 3.78 0.64 -1.35
CA LEU A 136 4.91 -0.24 -1.63
C LEU A 136 6.15 0.62 -1.86
N ASP A 137 7.13 0.48 -0.98
CA ASP A 137 8.38 1.21 -1.05
C ASP A 137 9.52 0.32 -1.58
N PHE A 138 10.12 0.73 -2.70
CA PHE A 138 11.12 -0.05 -3.43
C PHE A 138 12.56 0.39 -3.16
N HIS A 139 12.81 1.25 -2.15
CA HIS A 139 14.14 1.80 -1.86
C HIS A 139 15.28 0.78 -1.76
N ARG A 140 14.99 -0.41 -1.23
CA ARG A 140 15.98 -1.47 -1.00
C ARG A 140 15.84 -2.64 -1.97
N VAL A 141 15.02 -2.47 -3.00
CA VAL A 141 14.87 -3.45 -4.06
C VAL A 141 16.02 -3.26 -5.06
N GLN A 142 16.82 -4.30 -5.23
CA GLN A 142 18.02 -4.28 -6.07
C GLN A 142 17.69 -4.53 -7.54
N SER A 143 16.70 -5.38 -7.79
CA SER A 143 16.27 -5.77 -9.13
C SER A 143 14.81 -6.18 -9.15
N LEU A 144 14.14 -5.92 -10.27
CA LEU A 144 12.78 -6.37 -10.57
C LEU A 144 12.80 -7.10 -11.92
N ASP A 145 12.04 -8.18 -12.06
CA ASP A 145 11.77 -8.81 -13.35
C ASP A 145 10.35 -8.50 -13.87
N VAL A 146 9.99 -9.11 -15.00
CA VAL A 146 8.64 -8.96 -15.59
C VAL A 146 7.57 -9.54 -14.67
N THR A 147 7.88 -10.58 -13.89
CA THR A 147 6.93 -11.19 -12.96
C THR A 147 6.58 -10.25 -11.80
N ALA A 148 7.55 -9.49 -11.29
CA ALA A 148 7.28 -8.44 -10.30
C ALA A 148 6.24 -7.41 -10.83
N GLY A 149 6.32 -7.08 -12.11
CA GLY A 149 5.34 -6.25 -12.80
C GLY A 149 3.91 -6.80 -12.76
N HIS A 150 3.74 -8.08 -13.09
CA HIS A 150 2.44 -8.75 -13.02
C HIS A 150 1.88 -8.86 -11.60
N MET A 151 2.74 -8.98 -10.59
CA MET A 151 2.28 -8.93 -9.19
C MET A 151 1.77 -7.56 -8.80
N ILE A 152 2.44 -6.49 -9.21
CA ILE A 152 1.95 -5.11 -9.00
C ILE A 152 0.60 -4.93 -9.70
N GLU A 153 0.44 -5.44 -10.93
CA GLU A 153 -0.84 -5.44 -11.66
C GLU A 153 -1.93 -6.21 -10.91
N ARG A 154 -1.61 -7.37 -10.34
CA ARG A 154 -2.53 -8.18 -9.54
C ARG A 154 -2.97 -7.43 -8.26
N ILE A 155 -2.03 -6.80 -7.56
CA ILE A 155 -2.34 -5.97 -6.39
C ILE A 155 -3.24 -4.80 -6.80
N GLN A 156 -2.91 -4.12 -7.90
CA GLN A 156 -3.72 -3.02 -8.41
C GLN A 156 -5.16 -3.45 -8.66
N LYS A 157 -5.40 -4.53 -9.42
CA LYS A 157 -6.76 -5.01 -9.72
C LYS A 157 -7.56 -5.27 -8.44
N MET A 158 -6.93 -5.93 -7.47
CA MET A 158 -7.54 -6.23 -6.17
C MET A 158 -7.84 -4.97 -5.33
N MET A 159 -7.07 -3.89 -5.52
CA MET A 159 -7.32 -2.60 -4.86
C MET A 159 -8.42 -1.81 -5.58
N ASP A 160 -8.42 -1.82 -6.92
CA ASP A 160 -9.40 -1.12 -7.76
C ASP A 160 -10.83 -1.64 -7.57
N GLU A 161 -11.01 -2.95 -7.40
CA GLU A 161 -12.31 -3.57 -7.08
C GLU A 161 -12.97 -2.97 -5.83
N ARG A 162 -12.16 -2.47 -4.89
CA ARG A 162 -12.62 -1.84 -3.64
C ARG A 162 -12.49 -0.33 -3.63
N ARG A 163 -12.07 0.29 -4.74
CA ARG A 163 -11.74 1.72 -4.82
C ARG A 163 -10.66 2.14 -3.79
N ALA A 164 -9.81 1.19 -3.41
CA ALA A 164 -8.64 1.44 -2.59
C ALA A 164 -7.48 1.92 -3.48
N ILE A 165 -6.51 2.61 -2.89
CA ILE A 165 -5.43 3.25 -3.63
C ILE A 165 -4.11 2.51 -3.41
N LEU A 166 -3.47 2.12 -4.51
CA LEU A 166 -2.12 1.59 -4.50
C LEU A 166 -1.11 2.72 -4.75
N ILE A 167 -0.03 2.75 -3.98
CA ILE A 167 1.00 3.77 -4.07
C ILE A 167 2.35 3.08 -4.21
N LEU A 168 3.09 3.41 -5.26
CA LEU A 168 4.43 2.92 -5.50
C LEU A 168 5.43 4.05 -5.22
N SER A 169 6.40 3.81 -4.35
CA SER A 169 7.42 4.80 -4.00
C SER A 169 8.81 4.29 -4.34
N ARG A 170 9.69 5.18 -4.84
CA ARG A 170 11.10 4.88 -5.15
C ARG A 170 11.27 3.70 -6.10
N LEU A 171 10.37 3.61 -7.08
CA LEU A 171 10.41 2.55 -8.09
C LEU A 171 11.69 2.67 -8.93
N PRO A 172 12.47 1.59 -9.13
CA PRO A 172 13.69 1.65 -9.93
C PRO A 172 13.41 2.07 -11.37
N GLU A 173 14.25 2.93 -11.95
CA GLU A 173 14.02 3.44 -13.32
C GLU A 173 14.26 2.38 -14.40
N ARG A 174 15.11 1.38 -14.13
CA ARG A 174 15.54 0.40 -15.13
C ARG A 174 15.33 -1.02 -14.65
N LEU A 175 14.70 -1.82 -15.50
CA LEU A 175 14.71 -3.28 -15.37
C LEU A 175 16.10 -3.83 -15.78
N PRO A 176 16.52 -5.00 -15.26
CA PRO A 176 17.73 -5.70 -15.72
C PRO A 176 17.75 -5.97 -17.23
N SER A 177 16.58 -5.99 -17.87
CA SER A 177 16.40 -6.12 -19.32
C SER A 177 16.72 -4.84 -20.12
N GLY A 178 17.08 -3.74 -19.46
CA GLY A 178 17.37 -2.45 -20.09
C GLY A 178 16.13 -1.64 -20.51
N ARG A 179 14.91 -2.15 -20.27
CA ARG A 179 13.68 -1.37 -20.44
C ARG A 179 13.48 -0.41 -19.29
N ASP A 180 12.98 0.78 -19.64
CA ASP A 180 12.47 1.74 -18.66
C ASP A 180 11.23 1.16 -17.98
N LEU A 181 11.30 1.01 -16.66
CA LEU A 181 10.22 0.46 -15.86
C LEU A 181 9.02 1.41 -15.83
N LYS A 182 9.24 2.73 -15.96
CA LYS A 182 8.16 3.71 -16.05
C LYS A 182 7.34 3.50 -17.31
N THR A 183 8.01 3.34 -18.46
CA THR A 183 7.38 2.97 -19.73
C THR A 183 6.67 1.61 -19.67
N TYR A 184 7.21 0.64 -18.92
CA TYR A 184 6.54 -0.64 -18.68
C TYR A 184 5.26 -0.46 -17.86
N VAL A 185 5.34 0.21 -16.71
CA VAL A 185 4.19 0.57 -15.84
C VAL A 185 3.11 1.34 -16.60
N ASP A 186 3.51 2.27 -17.47
CA ASP A 186 2.60 2.99 -18.38
C ASP A 186 1.95 2.07 -19.42
N HIS A 187 2.69 1.08 -19.95
CA HIS A 187 2.20 0.12 -20.94
C HIS A 187 1.22 -0.91 -20.37
N ILE A 188 1.43 -1.36 -19.12
CA ILE A 188 0.48 -2.28 -18.45
C ILE A 188 -0.78 -1.55 -17.92
N GLY A 189 -0.96 -0.27 -18.25
CA GLY A 189 -2.18 0.48 -17.91
C GLY A 189 -2.27 0.87 -16.45
N LEU A 190 -1.19 0.71 -15.67
CA LEU A 190 -1.17 0.99 -14.23
C LEU A 190 -1.45 2.47 -13.90
N LEU A 191 -1.39 3.41 -14.87
CA LEU A 191 -1.54 4.84 -14.61
C LEU A 191 -2.72 5.52 -15.33
N LYS A 192 -3.39 4.86 -16.29
CA LYS A 192 -4.40 5.54 -17.13
C LYS A 192 -5.85 5.36 -16.67
N GLU A 193 -6.19 4.28 -15.97
CA GLU A 193 -7.57 3.99 -15.55
C GLU A 193 -7.73 3.48 -14.10
N SER A 194 -6.64 3.44 -13.34
CA SER A 194 -6.56 2.76 -12.05
C SER A 194 -6.21 3.70 -10.90
N ASN A 195 -6.58 3.33 -9.68
CA ASN A 195 -6.31 4.09 -8.46
C ASN A 195 -4.85 3.92 -8.00
N THR A 196 -3.89 3.91 -8.92
CA THR A 196 -2.47 3.79 -8.59
C THR A 196 -1.76 5.13 -8.74
N ARG A 197 -0.88 5.43 -7.78
CA ARG A 197 -0.03 6.61 -7.78
C ARG A 197 1.44 6.21 -7.67
N VAL A 198 2.32 6.93 -8.35
CA VAL A 198 3.76 6.70 -8.30
C VAL A 198 4.44 7.96 -7.79
N PHE A 199 5.32 7.82 -6.80
CA PHE A 199 6.10 8.90 -6.22
C PHE A 199 7.59 8.57 -6.26
N ALA A 200 8.41 9.61 -6.46
CA ALA A 200 9.85 9.47 -6.42
C ALA A 200 10.35 9.18 -5.00
N GLU A 201 9.72 9.78 -3.98
CA GLU A 201 10.11 9.64 -2.58
C GLU A 201 8.97 9.11 -1.69
N MET A 202 9.33 8.48 -0.57
CA MET A 202 8.34 7.93 0.37
C MET A 202 7.66 9.04 1.19
N THR A 203 8.34 10.14 1.43
CA THR A 203 7.77 11.29 2.15
C THR A 203 6.59 11.87 1.37
N ASP A 204 6.74 12.05 0.05
CA ASP A 204 5.71 12.62 -0.82
C ASP A 204 4.49 11.69 -0.92
N ALA A 205 4.74 10.37 -0.98
CA ALA A 205 3.69 9.36 -0.95
C ALA A 205 2.85 9.45 0.34
N LEU A 206 3.50 9.56 1.50
CA LEU A 206 2.82 9.70 2.78
C LEU A 206 2.06 11.02 2.88
N GLU A 207 2.67 12.12 2.44
CA GLU A 207 2.02 13.43 2.43
C GLU A 207 0.73 13.40 1.61
N TRP A 208 0.77 12.77 0.43
CA TRP A 208 -0.40 12.62 -0.41
C TRP A 208 -1.50 11.77 0.24
N VAL A 209 -1.15 10.65 0.89
CA VAL A 209 -2.13 9.80 1.61
C VAL A 209 -2.81 10.58 2.71
N GLU A 210 -2.04 11.32 3.50
CA GLU A 210 -2.55 12.11 4.60
C GLU A 210 -3.48 13.22 4.10
N ASP A 211 -3.09 13.93 3.04
CA ASP A 211 -3.89 14.99 2.43
C ASP A 211 -5.19 14.43 1.82
N ASP A 212 -5.15 13.27 1.18
CA ASP A 212 -6.34 12.60 0.66
C ASP A 212 -7.26 12.10 1.78
N THR A 213 -6.69 11.59 2.88
CA THR A 213 -7.44 11.16 4.07
C THR A 213 -8.17 12.34 4.69
N ILE A 214 -7.48 13.47 4.90
CA ILE A 214 -8.10 14.70 5.42
C ILE A 214 -9.17 15.21 4.47
N ARG A 215 -8.92 15.21 3.15
CA ARG A 215 -9.87 15.65 2.15
C ARG A 215 -11.13 14.79 2.14
N ARG A 216 -11.00 13.46 2.21
CA ARG A 216 -12.13 12.52 2.29
C ARG A 216 -12.94 12.74 3.56
N HIS A 217 -12.27 12.92 4.70
CA HIS A 217 -12.96 13.21 5.95
C HIS A 217 -13.69 14.56 5.91
N LYS A 218 -13.09 15.62 5.34
CA LYS A 218 -13.76 16.92 5.14
C LYS A 218 -14.97 16.80 4.21
N LEU A 219 -14.86 16.03 3.13
CA LEU A 219 -16.00 15.76 2.24
C LEU A 219 -17.10 14.99 2.94
N GLU A 220 -16.76 14.02 3.79
CA GLU A 220 -17.74 13.30 4.61
C GLU A 220 -18.42 14.26 5.61
N VAL A 221 -17.66 15.05 6.36
CA VAL A 221 -18.20 16.04 7.31
C VAL A 221 -19.07 17.09 6.60
N ASP A 222 -18.57 17.72 5.53
CA ASP A 222 -19.32 18.70 4.71
C ASP A 222 -20.55 18.07 4.01
N SER A 223 -20.54 16.75 3.77
CA SER A 223 -21.71 16.02 3.25
C SER A 223 -22.75 15.66 4.31
N THR A 224 -22.36 15.70 5.59
CA THR A 224 -23.24 15.32 6.71
C THR A 224 -23.85 16.55 7.40
N ASP A 225 -23.16 17.69 7.37
CA ASP A 225 -23.66 18.94 7.95
C ASP A 225 -24.45 19.75 6.91
N ALA A 226 -25.77 19.53 6.87
CA ALA A 226 -26.66 20.50 6.25
C ALA A 226 -26.52 21.84 6.99
N LEU A 227 -26.33 22.95 6.26
CA LEU A 227 -26.24 24.29 6.84
C LEU A 227 -27.41 24.51 7.81
N ALA A 228 -27.11 24.91 9.04
CA ALA A 228 -28.14 25.31 9.98
C ALA A 228 -28.79 26.60 9.47
N LEU A 229 -30.05 26.85 9.85
CA LEU A 229 -30.75 28.09 9.49
C LEU A 229 -29.93 29.35 9.86
N THR A 230 -29.21 29.31 10.97
CA THR A 230 -28.37 30.43 11.44
C THR A 230 -27.12 30.67 10.59
N ASP A 231 -26.71 29.72 9.76
CA ASP A 231 -25.52 29.83 8.91
C ASP A 231 -25.79 30.60 7.61
N PHE A 232 -27.06 30.76 7.23
CA PHE A 232 -27.43 31.59 6.09
C PHE A 232 -27.28 33.07 6.42
N ASP A 233 -26.64 33.83 5.53
CA ASP A 233 -26.45 35.28 5.68
C ASP A 233 -27.76 36.05 5.93
N LEU A 234 -28.88 35.54 5.42
CA LEU A 234 -30.21 36.12 5.59
C LEU A 234 -30.68 36.14 7.06
N PHE A 235 -30.11 35.29 7.91
CA PHE A 235 -30.57 35.06 9.29
C PHE A 235 -29.51 35.33 10.36
N LYS A 236 -28.35 35.88 9.99
CA LYS A 236 -27.23 36.16 10.92
C LYS A 236 -27.57 37.18 12.02
N ASP A 237 -28.51 38.08 11.75
CA ASP A 237 -28.92 39.13 12.70
C ASP A 237 -30.07 38.69 13.63
N LEU A 238 -30.56 37.45 13.52
CA LEU A 238 -31.62 36.94 14.38
C LEU A 238 -31.08 36.61 15.78
N SER A 239 -31.88 36.94 16.80
CA SER A 239 -31.62 36.44 18.15
C SER A 239 -31.84 34.92 18.23
N SER A 240 -31.25 34.29 19.25
CA SER A 240 -31.37 32.84 19.46
C SER A 240 -32.81 32.34 19.62
N GLU A 241 -33.71 33.16 20.18
CA GLU A 241 -35.13 32.80 20.32
C GLU A 241 -35.90 32.96 18.98
N GLU A 242 -35.58 33.98 18.18
CA GLU A 242 -36.18 34.17 16.85
C GLU A 242 -35.75 33.05 15.89
N ALA A 243 -34.47 32.67 15.91
CA ALA A 243 -33.96 31.55 15.14
C ALA A 243 -34.66 30.23 15.52
N ARG A 244 -34.93 30.03 16.82
CA ARG A 244 -35.66 28.85 17.32
C ARG A 244 -37.09 28.83 16.80
N GLN A 245 -37.81 29.95 16.84
CA GLN A 245 -39.17 30.02 16.30
C GLN A 245 -39.23 29.81 14.79
N LEU A 246 -38.24 30.33 14.06
CA LEU A 246 -38.15 30.14 12.62
C LEU A 246 -37.87 28.67 12.27
N SER A 247 -36.99 28.00 13.03
CA SER A 247 -36.68 26.59 12.83
C SER A 247 -37.90 25.68 12.99
N VAL A 248 -38.81 26.00 13.91
CA VAL A 248 -40.06 25.25 14.13
C VAL A 248 -41.02 25.38 12.94
N ASN A 249 -41.00 26.51 12.26
CA ASN A 249 -41.85 26.77 11.09
C ASN A 249 -41.17 26.45 9.76
N THR A 250 -39.94 25.92 9.78
CA THR A 250 -39.20 25.54 8.58
C THR A 250 -39.36 24.06 8.29
N GLN A 251 -39.56 23.71 7.02
CA GLN A 251 -39.62 22.32 6.58
C GLN A 251 -38.36 21.94 5.81
N ILE A 252 -37.77 20.80 6.17
CA ILE A 252 -36.64 20.23 5.42
C ILE A 252 -37.21 19.43 4.24
N LEU A 253 -36.79 19.79 3.03
CA LEU A 253 -37.14 19.10 1.80
C LEU A 253 -35.90 18.40 1.22
N THR A 254 -36.03 17.13 0.85
CA THR A 254 -34.94 16.35 0.28
C THR A 254 -35.32 15.88 -1.13
N PHE A 255 -34.44 16.12 -2.09
CA PHE A 255 -34.64 15.78 -3.50
C PHE A 255 -33.54 14.83 -3.98
N LYS A 256 -33.90 13.91 -4.89
CA LYS A 256 -32.92 13.05 -5.57
C LYS A 256 -32.28 13.79 -6.74
N ARG A 257 -31.10 13.32 -7.17
CA ARG A 257 -30.41 13.86 -8.36
C ARG A 257 -31.33 13.77 -9.58
N GLY A 258 -31.57 14.91 -10.23
CA GLY A 258 -32.41 15.02 -11.42
C GLY A 258 -33.90 15.22 -11.14
N GLU A 259 -34.31 15.26 -9.88
CA GLU A 259 -35.68 15.59 -9.49
C GLU A 259 -35.95 17.09 -9.67
N MET A 260 -37.15 17.41 -10.16
CA MET A 260 -37.59 18.79 -10.38
C MET A 260 -38.04 19.42 -9.05
N ILE A 261 -37.36 20.49 -8.64
CA ILE A 261 -37.67 21.22 -7.40
C ILE A 261 -38.83 22.19 -7.59
N TYR A 262 -38.80 23.00 -8.67
CA TYR A 262 -39.90 23.91 -9.02
C TYR A 262 -39.95 24.16 -10.52
N GLN A 263 -41.14 24.48 -11.04
CA GLN A 263 -41.38 24.80 -12.45
C GLN A 263 -41.97 26.19 -12.64
N GLN A 264 -41.68 26.82 -13.78
CA GLN A 264 -42.32 28.07 -14.18
C GLN A 264 -43.85 27.92 -14.19
N GLY A 265 -44.55 28.81 -13.49
CA GLY A 265 -46.01 28.77 -13.30
C GLY A 265 -46.45 28.26 -11.92
N THR A 266 -45.53 27.79 -11.08
CA THR A 266 -45.82 27.44 -9.68
C THR A 266 -46.08 28.71 -8.85
N PRO A 267 -47.09 28.76 -7.96
CA PRO A 267 -47.34 29.91 -7.09
C PRO A 267 -46.11 30.25 -6.23
N GLY A 268 -45.68 31.52 -6.25
CA GLY A 268 -44.48 31.99 -5.53
C GLY A 268 -44.73 32.30 -4.06
N ASN A 269 -45.06 31.28 -3.25
CA ASN A 269 -45.43 31.47 -1.84
C ASN A 269 -44.40 30.90 -0.84
N SER A 270 -43.21 30.52 -1.30
CA SER A 270 -42.19 29.87 -0.47
C SER A 270 -40.78 30.36 -0.79
N LEU A 271 -39.96 30.53 0.25
CA LEU A 271 -38.52 30.71 0.13
C LEU A 271 -37.83 29.36 0.33
N LEU A 272 -37.05 28.93 -0.66
CA LEU A 272 -36.26 27.70 -0.58
C LEU A 272 -34.79 28.07 -0.37
N LEU A 273 -34.17 27.44 0.62
CA LEU A 273 -32.76 27.64 0.96
C LEU A 273 -32.02 26.33 0.73
N ILE A 274 -30.87 26.41 0.08
CA ILE A 274 -30.05 25.24 -0.24
C ILE A 274 -29.15 24.96 0.95
N ALA A 275 -29.60 24.08 1.85
CA ALA A 275 -28.82 23.68 3.02
C ALA A 275 -27.66 22.74 2.68
N HIS A 276 -27.81 21.93 1.63
CA HIS A 276 -26.76 21.03 1.14
C HIS A 276 -26.99 20.69 -0.35
N GLY A 277 -25.92 20.69 -1.15
CA GLY A 277 -25.94 20.27 -2.55
C GLY A 277 -26.06 21.42 -3.57
N GLN A 278 -26.28 21.05 -4.84
CA GLN A 278 -26.30 21.98 -5.97
C GLN A 278 -27.61 21.90 -6.75
N VAL A 279 -28.19 23.06 -7.04
CA VAL A 279 -29.43 23.20 -7.79
C VAL A 279 -29.16 23.94 -9.10
N LYS A 280 -29.58 23.34 -10.22
CA LYS A 280 -29.42 23.89 -11.55
C LYS A 280 -30.69 24.61 -12.00
N LEU A 281 -30.60 25.91 -12.32
CA LEU A 281 -31.67 26.63 -13.01
C LEU A 281 -31.52 26.51 -14.54
N THR A 282 -32.63 26.17 -15.19
CA THR A 282 -32.73 26.08 -16.65
C THR A 282 -33.98 26.81 -17.14
N LEU A 283 -33.86 27.52 -18.27
CA LEU A 283 -35.01 28.10 -18.97
C LEU A 283 -35.42 27.22 -20.16
N PRO A 284 -36.72 26.92 -20.31
CA PRO A 284 -37.21 26.25 -21.50
C PRO A 284 -37.16 27.21 -22.70
N VAL A 285 -36.51 26.79 -23.78
CA VAL A 285 -36.49 27.52 -25.07
C VAL A 285 -37.36 26.73 -26.06
N LYS A 286 -38.21 27.43 -26.83
CA LYS A 286 -39.25 26.81 -27.67
C LYS A 286 -38.74 25.82 -28.75
N ASP A 287 -37.47 25.89 -29.16
CA ASP A 287 -36.89 25.05 -30.23
C ASP A 287 -35.41 24.68 -29.97
N GLY A 288 -35.01 24.40 -28.73
CA GLY A 288 -33.60 24.05 -28.44
C GLY A 288 -33.37 23.37 -27.09
N GLN A 289 -32.11 23.02 -26.81
CA GLN A 289 -31.73 22.52 -25.49
C GLN A 289 -31.99 23.59 -24.42
N PRO A 290 -32.50 23.20 -23.24
CA PRO A 290 -32.84 24.14 -22.17
C PRO A 290 -31.61 24.96 -21.78
N LEU A 291 -31.77 26.29 -21.81
CA LEU A 291 -30.67 27.21 -21.53
C LEU A 291 -30.35 27.14 -20.04
N HIS A 292 -29.14 26.71 -19.70
CA HIS A 292 -28.66 26.76 -18.34
C HIS A 292 -28.35 28.21 -17.95
N LEU A 293 -29.08 28.72 -16.96
CA LEU A 293 -28.87 30.08 -16.48
C LEU A 293 -27.75 30.15 -15.44
N LEU A 294 -27.87 29.33 -14.39
CA LEU A 294 -27.02 29.40 -13.22
C LEU A 294 -27.17 28.16 -12.35
N THR A 295 -26.11 27.81 -11.64
CA THR A 295 -26.10 26.75 -10.61
C THR A 295 -25.92 27.43 -9.26
N LEU A 296 -26.79 27.11 -8.31
CA LEU A 296 -26.79 27.64 -6.93
C LEU A 296 -26.45 26.53 -5.94
N GLY A 297 -25.81 26.88 -4.83
CA GLY A 297 -25.42 25.95 -3.76
C GLY A 297 -23.91 25.72 -3.69
N LYS A 298 -23.48 24.92 -2.72
CA LYS A 298 -22.09 24.55 -2.49
C LYS A 298 -21.98 23.03 -2.55
#